data_AF-A0A1Q7L6U6-F1
#
_entry.id   AF-A0A1Q7L6U6-F1
#
_cell.length_a   1.000
_cell.length_b   1.000
_cell.length_c   1.000
_cell.angle_alpha   90.00
_cell.angle_beta   90.00
_cell.angle_gamma   90.00
#
_symmetry.space_group_name_H-M   'P 1'
#
loop_
_entity.id
_entity.type
_entity.pdbx_description
1 polymer ?
#
loop_
_entity_poly.entity_id
_entity_poly.type
_entity_poly.pdbx_seq_one_letter_code
_entity_poly.pdbx_strand_id
1 'polypeptide(L)'
;MHSAQLVLALLDEAYQKKTWHGPNLKQSLKGVPARQAAWRPGPGRHNIWELALHTAYWKYAVRRRIEGGKRGSFVLKGSNFFARPKKGKATEAAWSADKKLLEQEHRALRAAIAK
;
A
#
# COMPACT_ATOMS: atom_id res chain seq x y z
N MET A 1 -14.68 18.65 14.29
CA MET A 1 -13.52 19.26 13.60
C MET A 1 -12.17 18.68 14.03
N HIS A 2 -11.97 18.26 15.29
CA HIS A 2 -10.70 17.68 15.76
C HIS A 2 -10.42 16.23 15.27
N SER A 3 -11.46 15.41 15.06
CA SER A 3 -11.28 13.99 14.74
C SER A 3 -10.64 13.73 13.37
N ALA A 4 -10.99 14.52 12.33
CA ALA A 4 -10.39 14.37 11.01
C ALA A 4 -8.89 14.72 11.00
N GLN A 5 -8.50 15.75 11.76
CA GLN A 5 -7.10 16.15 11.91
C GLN A 5 -6.29 15.08 12.63
N LEU A 6 -6.84 14.49 13.70
CA LEU A 6 -6.21 13.36 14.39
C LEU A 6 -6.04 12.15 13.46
N VAL A 7 -7.07 11.78 12.69
CA VAL A 7 -6.99 10.67 11.73
C VAL A 7 -5.93 10.93 10.66
N LEU A 8 -5.83 12.17 10.15
CA LEU A 8 -4.78 12.55 9.19
C LEU A 8 -3.37 12.46 9.80
N ALA A 9 -3.21 12.89 11.06
CA ALA A 9 -1.93 12.77 11.76
C ALA A 9 -1.51 11.30 11.91
N LEU A 10 -2.41 10.45 12.40
CA LEU A 10 -2.19 9.00 12.54
C LEU A 10 -1.90 8.33 11.20
N LEU A 11 -2.61 8.72 10.14
CA LEU A 11 -2.40 8.17 8.80
C LEU A 11 -1.04 8.58 8.21
N ASP A 12 -0.60 9.82 8.47
CA ASP A 12 0.72 10.31 8.07
C ASP A 12 1.84 9.60 8.82
N GLU A 13 1.70 9.40 10.14
CA GLU A 13 2.66 8.65 10.96
C GLU A 13 2.77 7.19 10.53
N ALA A 14 1.64 6.51 10.38
CA ALA A 14 1.59 5.11 9.98
C ALA A 14 2.20 4.83 8.59
N TYR A 15 2.41 5.85 7.76
CA TYR A 15 2.94 5.66 6.40
C TYR A 15 4.24 6.40 6.09
N GLN A 16 4.45 7.64 6.53
CA GLN A 16 5.57 8.46 6.03
C GLN A 16 6.26 9.37 7.05
N LYS A 17 5.64 9.70 8.18
CA LYS A 17 6.28 10.49 9.26
C LYS A 17 6.98 9.58 10.27
N LYS A 18 7.85 10.17 11.10
CA LYS A 18 8.54 9.43 12.16
C LYS A 18 7.52 8.87 13.15
N THR A 19 7.74 7.63 13.56
CA THR A 19 6.90 6.87 14.50
C THR A 19 7.75 6.41 15.68
N TRP A 20 7.15 6.37 16.87
CA TRP A 20 7.85 5.98 18.10
C TRP A 20 8.11 4.46 18.19
N HIS A 21 7.27 3.65 17.55
CA HIS A 21 7.29 2.19 17.60
C HIS A 21 8.18 1.54 16.52
N GLY A 22 9.15 2.27 15.97
CA GLY A 22 10.01 1.82 14.87
C GLY A 22 9.45 2.17 13.48
N PRO A 23 9.99 1.56 12.40
CA PRO A 23 9.68 1.94 11.02
C PRO A 23 8.21 1.83 10.65
N ASN A 24 7.68 2.86 9.99
CA ASN A 24 6.37 2.82 9.35
C ASN A 24 6.41 2.03 8.03
N LEU A 25 5.25 1.82 7.38
CA LEU A 25 5.16 1.01 6.16
C LEU A 25 6.11 1.47 5.03
N LYS A 26 6.20 2.77 4.73
CA LYS A 26 7.09 3.25 3.65
C LYS A 26 8.56 3.07 4.02
N GLN A 27 8.90 3.24 5.30
CA GLN A 27 10.25 3.03 5.80
C GLN A 27 10.63 1.54 5.79
N SER A 28 9.73 0.64 6.20
CA SER A 28 9.96 -0.81 6.16
C SER A 28 10.21 -1.35 4.75
N LEU A 29 9.70 -0.67 3.71
CA LEU A 29 9.91 -1.03 2.31
C LEU A 29 11.14 -0.34 1.68
N LYS A 30 11.75 0.63 2.37
CA LYS A 30 12.90 1.37 1.86
C LYS A 30 14.12 0.45 1.79
N GLY A 31 14.78 0.43 0.63
CA GLY A 31 16.00 -0.38 0.43
C GLY A 31 15.74 -1.88 0.18
N VAL A 32 14.49 -2.36 0.24
CA VAL A 32 14.18 -3.76 -0.08
C VAL A 32 14.26 -3.98 -1.60
N PRO A 33 15.21 -4.81 -2.10
CA PRO A 33 15.31 -5.13 -3.52
C PRO A 33 14.21 -6.10 -3.96
N ALA A 34 13.90 -6.12 -5.26
CA ALA A 34 12.86 -6.97 -5.85
C ALA A 34 13.05 -8.46 -5.53
N ARG A 35 14.30 -8.95 -5.49
CA ARG A 35 14.61 -10.34 -5.11
C ARG A 35 14.11 -10.66 -3.70
N GLN A 36 14.38 -9.80 -2.73
CA GLN A 36 13.91 -9.97 -1.36
C GLN A 36 12.39 -9.78 -1.26
N ALA A 37 11.85 -8.81 -2.01
CA ALA A 37 10.41 -8.56 -2.04
C ALA A 37 9.62 -9.76 -2.56
N ALA A 38 10.19 -10.50 -3.51
CA ALA A 38 9.61 -11.69 -4.12
C ALA A 38 9.74 -12.97 -3.27
N TRP A 39 10.67 -13.01 -2.32
CA TRP A 39 10.94 -14.19 -1.50
C TRP A 39 9.75 -14.55 -0.62
N ARG A 40 9.38 -15.83 -0.61
CA ARG A 40 8.31 -16.36 0.24
C ARG A 40 8.89 -17.02 1.48
N PRO A 41 8.33 -16.76 2.68
CA PRO A 41 8.80 -17.39 3.91
C PRO A 41 8.32 -18.85 4.06
N GLY A 42 7.36 -19.30 3.26
CA GLY A 42 6.90 -20.69 3.26
C GLY A 42 5.69 -20.91 2.36
N PRO A 43 5.22 -22.17 2.24
CA PRO A 43 4.04 -22.52 1.47
C PRO A 43 2.80 -21.73 1.94
N GLY A 44 2.03 -21.21 0.99
CA GLY A 44 0.82 -20.43 1.27
C GLY A 44 1.04 -19.07 1.95
N ARG A 45 2.29 -18.67 2.24
CA ARG A 45 2.60 -17.37 2.87
C ARG A 45 2.82 -16.28 1.83
N HIS A 46 2.32 -15.09 2.13
CA HIS A 46 2.55 -13.91 1.30
C HIS A 46 4.00 -13.43 1.39
N ASN A 47 4.53 -12.96 0.27
CA ASN A 47 5.80 -12.24 0.26
C ASN A 47 5.57 -10.74 0.52
N ILE A 48 6.67 -10.00 0.71
CA ILE A 48 6.63 -8.56 0.98
C ILE A 48 5.93 -7.80 -0.14
N TRP A 49 6.15 -8.20 -1.40
CA TRP A 49 5.57 -7.55 -2.56
C TRP A 49 4.03 -7.67 -2.58
N GLU A 50 3.51 -8.86 -2.29
CA GLU A 50 2.08 -9.12 -2.18
C GLU A 50 1.45 -8.32 -1.03
N LEU A 51 2.13 -8.25 0.12
CA LEU A 51 1.69 -7.47 1.26
C LEU A 51 1.66 -5.97 0.94
N ALA A 52 2.64 -5.44 0.21
CA ALA A 52 2.64 -4.05 -0.22
C ALA A 52 1.42 -3.72 -1.11
N LEU A 53 1.11 -4.57 -2.10
CA LEU A 53 -0.08 -4.38 -2.93
C LEU A 53 -1.40 -4.58 -2.16
N HIS A 54 -1.42 -5.50 -1.21
CA HIS A 54 -2.58 -5.67 -0.31
C HIS A 54 -2.88 -4.37 0.45
N THR A 55 -1.85 -3.70 0.98
CA THR A 55 -2.04 -2.40 1.65
C THR A 55 -2.50 -1.30 0.68
N ALA A 56 -2.07 -1.34 -0.58
CA ALA A 56 -2.55 -0.41 -1.62
C ALA A 56 -4.05 -0.61 -1.90
N TYR A 57 -4.46 -1.88 -2.05
CA TYR A 57 -5.85 -2.26 -2.27
C TYR A 57 -6.77 -1.81 -1.14
N TRP A 58 -6.35 -2.00 0.12
CA TRP A 58 -7.18 -1.58 1.25
C TRP A 58 -7.26 -0.07 1.41
N LYS A 59 -6.21 0.69 1.03
CA LYS A 59 -6.28 2.14 0.95
C LYS A 59 -7.29 2.59 -0.12
N TYR A 60 -7.28 1.97 -1.30
CA TYR A 60 -8.32 2.15 -2.32
C TYR A 60 -9.72 1.83 -1.78
N ALA A 61 -9.88 0.67 -1.14
CA ALA A 61 -11.19 0.19 -0.69
C ALA A 61 -11.80 1.07 0.42
N VAL A 62 -10.99 1.58 1.34
CA VAL A 62 -11.44 2.52 2.37
C VAL A 62 -11.79 3.88 1.75
N ARG A 63 -10.92 4.42 0.88
CA ARG A 63 -11.20 5.66 0.15
C ARG A 63 -12.52 5.61 -0.59
N ARG A 64 -12.78 4.50 -1.30
CA ARG A 64 -14.02 4.25 -2.03
C ARG A 64 -15.27 4.32 -1.14
N ARG A 65 -15.18 3.86 0.10
CA ARG A 65 -16.29 3.96 1.07
C ARG A 65 -16.50 5.40 1.52
N ILE A 66 -15.43 6.12 1.83
CA ILE A 66 -15.48 7.55 2.20
C ILE A 66 -16.10 8.39 1.07
N GLU A 67 -15.74 8.12 -0.18
CA GLU A 67 -16.24 8.86 -1.34
C GLU A 67 -17.67 8.46 -1.78
N GLY A 68 -18.38 7.64 -0.99
CA GLY A 68 -19.75 7.21 -1.27
C GLY A 68 -19.87 6.25 -2.46
N GLY A 69 -18.83 5.47 -2.76
CA GLY A 69 -18.86 4.47 -3.82
C GLY A 69 -18.86 5.01 -5.26
N LYS A 70 -18.55 6.30 -5.47
CA LYS A 70 -18.42 6.91 -6.81
C LYS A 70 -17.44 6.11 -7.70
N ARG A 71 -17.82 5.85 -8.97
CA ARG A 71 -17.18 5.00 -10.03
C ARG A 71 -15.64 4.84 -10.00
N GLY A 72 -15.16 3.67 -10.44
CA GLY A 72 -13.72 3.32 -10.57
C GLY A 72 -13.29 2.04 -9.83
N SER A 73 -12.76 1.04 -10.54
CA SER A 73 -12.19 -0.17 -9.94
C SER A 73 -10.77 0.07 -9.43
N PHE A 74 -10.26 -0.82 -8.57
CA PHE A 74 -8.82 -0.88 -8.33
C PHE A 74 -8.09 -1.15 -9.66
N VAL A 75 -6.90 -0.58 -9.84
CA VAL A 75 -6.19 -0.64 -11.13
C VAL A 75 -5.79 -2.07 -11.52
N LEU A 76 -5.64 -2.96 -10.55
CA LEU A 76 -5.37 -4.38 -10.77
C LEU A 76 -6.67 -5.19 -10.71
N LYS A 77 -6.87 -6.09 -11.68
CA LYS A 77 -7.96 -7.08 -11.64
C LYS A 77 -7.76 -8.02 -10.44
N GLY A 78 -8.83 -8.21 -9.67
CA GLY A 78 -8.85 -9.02 -8.45
C GLY A 78 -9.14 -8.19 -7.20
N SER A 79 -8.98 -8.79 -6.03
CA SER A 79 -9.27 -8.17 -4.73
C SER A 79 -8.37 -8.75 -3.64
N ASN A 80 -8.13 -7.96 -2.60
CA ASN A 80 -7.44 -8.34 -1.36
C ASN A 80 -5.93 -8.64 -1.54
N PHE A 81 -5.58 -9.71 -2.25
CA PHE A 81 -4.20 -10.11 -2.50
C PHE A 81 -3.97 -10.32 -4.00
N PHE A 82 -2.78 -9.96 -4.48
CA PHE A 82 -2.41 -10.03 -5.88
C PHE A 82 -1.10 -10.78 -6.02
N ALA A 83 -1.12 -11.96 -6.66
CA ALA A 83 0.07 -12.77 -6.83
C ALA A 83 1.23 -11.95 -7.42
N ARG A 84 2.36 -11.94 -6.70
CA ARG A 84 3.58 -11.23 -7.11
C ARG A 84 4.84 -12.02 -6.78
N PRO A 85 5.94 -11.80 -7.53
CA PRO A 85 5.98 -11.05 -8.80
C PRO A 85 5.18 -11.78 -9.90
N LYS A 86 4.79 -11.06 -10.97
CA LYS A 86 4.26 -11.75 -12.16
C LYS A 86 5.34 -12.68 -12.72
N LYS A 87 4.96 -13.81 -13.31
CA LYS A 87 5.90 -14.80 -13.87
C LYS A 87 6.92 -14.11 -14.79
N GLY A 88 8.21 -14.29 -14.52
CA GLY A 88 9.30 -13.66 -15.28
C GLY A 88 9.47 -12.15 -15.08
N LYS A 89 8.82 -11.53 -14.08
CA LYS A 89 8.85 -10.08 -13.83
C LYS A 89 9.29 -9.73 -12.40
N ALA A 90 10.27 -10.47 -11.87
CA ALA A 90 10.92 -10.16 -10.60
C ALA A 90 12.01 -9.08 -10.80
N THR A 91 11.64 -7.93 -11.34
CA THR A 91 12.57 -6.83 -11.66
C THR A 91 12.38 -5.64 -10.73
N GLU A 92 13.43 -4.86 -10.52
CA GLU A 92 13.36 -3.62 -9.73
C GLU A 92 12.35 -2.63 -10.29
N ALA A 93 12.22 -2.55 -11.63
CA ALA A 93 11.25 -1.68 -12.28
C ALA A 93 9.80 -2.09 -11.93
N ALA A 94 9.48 -3.39 -11.97
CA ALA A 94 8.16 -3.88 -11.61
C ALA A 94 7.88 -3.68 -10.11
N TRP A 95 8.88 -3.90 -9.26
CA TRP A 95 8.75 -3.68 -7.81
C TRP A 95 8.52 -2.20 -7.48
N SER A 96 9.30 -1.32 -8.11
CA SER A 96 9.16 0.13 -7.99
C SER A 96 7.79 0.62 -8.45
N ALA A 97 7.25 0.07 -9.55
CA ALA A 97 5.91 0.41 -10.04
C ALA A 97 4.81 0.05 -9.04
N ASP A 98 4.87 -1.14 -8.42
CA ASP A 98 3.88 -1.56 -7.42
C ASP A 98 4.03 -0.79 -6.09
N LYS A 99 5.26 -0.40 -5.68
CA LYS A 99 5.45 0.56 -4.58
C LYS A 99 4.87 1.94 -4.89
N LYS A 100 5.00 2.41 -6.15
CA LYS A 100 4.42 3.68 -6.59
C LYS A 100 2.89 3.64 -6.55
N LEU A 101 2.27 2.51 -6.90
CA LEU A 101 0.82 2.31 -6.75
C LEU A 101 0.39 2.42 -5.27
N LEU A 102 1.12 1.79 -4.35
CA LEU A 102 0.88 1.95 -2.91
C LEU A 102 0.93 3.42 -2.47
N GLU A 103 1.93 4.17 -2.93
CA GLU A 103 2.05 5.59 -2.61
C GLU A 103 0.91 6.43 -3.20
N GLN A 104 0.49 6.14 -4.44
CA GLN A 104 -0.64 6.81 -5.09
C GLN A 104 -1.94 6.59 -4.30
N GLU A 105 -2.25 5.35 -3.91
CA GLU A 105 -3.45 5.05 -3.14
C GLU A 105 -3.41 5.64 -1.73
N HIS A 106 -2.22 5.73 -1.11
CA HIS A 106 -2.08 6.44 0.16
C HIS A 106 -2.38 7.93 0.04
N ARG A 107 -1.81 8.61 -0.96
CA ARG A 107 -2.08 10.04 -1.20
C ARG A 107 -3.55 10.28 -1.51
N ALA A 108 -4.15 9.42 -2.33
CA ALA A 108 -5.57 9.51 -2.67
C ALA A 108 -6.45 9.33 -1.42
N LEU A 109 -6.17 8.34 -0.56
CA LEU A 109 -6.92 8.13 0.68
C LEU A 109 -6.80 9.33 1.61
N ARG A 110 -5.57 9.83 1.80
CA ARG A 110 -5.31 11.01 2.62
C ARG A 110 -6.09 12.23 2.11
N ALA A 111 -6.11 12.45 0.79
CA ALA A 111 -6.85 13.54 0.18
C ALA A 111 -8.37 13.40 0.38
N ALA A 112 -8.91 12.18 0.35
CA ALA A 112 -10.33 11.95 0.61
C ALA A 112 -10.73 12.23 2.06
N ILE A 113 -9.85 11.95 3.03
CA ILE A 113 -10.09 12.24 4.46
C ILE A 113 -10.00 13.74 4.76
N ALA A 114 -9.21 14.48 3.99
CA ALA A 114 -9.01 15.92 4.19
C ALA A 114 -10.11 16.81 3.59
N LYS A 115 -11.09 16.23 2.88
CA LYS A 115 -12.28 16.94 2.38
C LYS A 115 -13.32 17.06 3.48
#